data_AF-A0A261GSD6-F1
#
_entry.id   AF-A0A261GSD6-F1
#
_cell.length_a   1.000
_cell.length_b   1.000
_cell.length_c   1.000
_cell.angle_alpha   90.00
_cell.angle_beta   90.00
_cell.angle_gamma   90.00
#
_symmetry.space_group_name_H-M   'P 1'
#
loop_
_entity.id
_entity.type
_entity.pdbx_description
1 polymer ?
#
loop_
_entity_poly.entity_id
_entity_poly.type
_entity_poly.pdbx_seq_one_letter_code
_entity_poly.pdbx_strand_id
1 'polypeptide(L)'
;MNPITEVDTDSLVLQKLANEAFDMMLSGDIDQADKVFTAIDLIRPGNRPSALGLAITEMLRSRVCRELGMPTAELSDDPILCCFIGLEWLQQGRTADARAILESVSVSGEIVSARLARNIMTYELDRG
;
A
#
# COMPACT_ATOMS: atom_id res chain seq x y z
N MET A 1 -8.79 41.72 0.48
CA MET A 1 -8.08 41.00 -0.59
C MET A 1 -7.92 39.57 -0.12
N ASN A 2 -8.69 38.64 -0.68
CA ASN A 2 -8.49 37.20 -0.41
C ASN A 2 -7.29 36.75 -1.23
N PRO A 3 -6.30 36.05 -0.65
CA PRO A 3 -5.32 35.34 -1.44
C PRO A 3 -6.07 34.23 -2.17
N ILE A 4 -6.05 34.26 -3.50
CA ILE A 4 -6.38 33.09 -4.31
C ILE A 4 -5.27 32.10 -3.95
N THR A 5 -5.63 31.05 -3.21
CA THR A 5 -4.78 29.89 -3.00
C THR A 5 -4.39 29.37 -4.37
N GLU A 6 -3.13 29.58 -4.77
CA GLU A 6 -2.55 28.91 -5.93
C GLU A 6 -2.78 27.42 -5.73
N VAL A 7 -3.66 26.86 -6.55
CA VAL A 7 -3.84 25.43 -6.62
C VAL A 7 -2.51 24.89 -7.13
N ASP A 8 -1.76 24.21 -6.25
CA ASP A 8 -0.48 23.59 -6.59
C ASP A 8 -0.73 22.54 -7.69
N THR A 9 -0.52 22.98 -8.92
CA THR A 9 -0.88 22.25 -10.13
C THR A 9 -0.02 20.99 -10.25
N ASP A 10 1.22 21.04 -9.74
CA ASP A 10 2.12 19.90 -9.69
C ASP A 10 1.58 18.82 -8.76
N SER A 11 1.04 19.20 -7.59
CA SER A 11 0.39 18.26 -6.69
C SER A 11 -0.83 17.57 -7.33
N LEU A 12 -1.64 18.30 -8.11
CA LEU A 12 -2.78 17.72 -8.81
C LEU A 12 -2.35 16.77 -9.93
N VAL A 13 -1.30 17.11 -10.68
CA VAL A 13 -0.77 16.25 -11.74
C VAL A 13 -0.22 14.94 -11.14
N LEU A 14 0.58 15.03 -10.07
CA LEU A 14 1.11 13.84 -9.40
C LEU A 14 -0.01 12.98 -8.79
N GLN A 15 -1.05 13.61 -8.22
CA GLN A 15 -2.20 12.88 -7.71
C GLN A 15 -2.96 12.15 -8.82
N LYS A 16 -3.16 12.79 -9.98
CA LYS A 16 -3.79 12.16 -11.13
C LYS A 16 -2.98 10.98 -11.66
N LEU A 17 -1.67 11.13 -11.80
CA LEU A 17 -0.77 10.05 -12.23
C LEU A 17 -0.80 8.87 -11.25
N ALA A 18 -0.81 9.15 -9.94
CA ALA A 18 -0.91 8.10 -8.93
C ALA A 18 -2.25 7.35 -9.03
N ASN A 19 -3.36 8.05 -9.25
CA ASN A 19 -4.66 7.40 -9.44
C ASN A 19 -4.69 6.53 -10.70
N GLU A 20 -4.16 7.00 -11.83
CA GLU A 20 -4.06 6.20 -13.06
C GLU A 20 -3.18 4.95 -12.85
N ALA A 21 -2.09 5.07 -12.10
CA ALA A 21 -1.26 3.92 -11.73
C ALA A 21 -2.02 2.90 -10.87
N PHE A 22 -2.84 3.34 -9.91
CA PHE A 22 -3.71 2.44 -9.16
C PHE A 22 -4.74 1.75 -10.05
N ASP A 23 -5.33 2.45 -11.04
CA ASP A 23 -6.26 1.85 -12.00
C ASP A 23 -5.57 0.78 -12.88
N MET A 24 -4.32 1.01 -13.27
CA MET A 24 -3.49 0.00 -13.95
C MET A 24 -3.30 -1.24 -13.07
N MET A 25 -3.03 -1.08 -11.77
CA MET A 25 -2.91 -2.22 -10.84
C MET A 25 -4.20 -3.02 -10.77
N LEU A 26 -5.35 -2.35 -10.67
CA LEU A 26 -6.67 -2.98 -10.63
C LEU A 26 -7.00 -3.72 -11.93
N SER A 27 -6.43 -3.28 -13.05
CA SER A 27 -6.57 -3.91 -14.36
C SER A 27 -5.56 -5.05 -14.59
N GLY A 28 -4.62 -5.27 -13.67
CA GLY A 28 -3.57 -6.29 -13.76
C GLY A 28 -2.28 -5.82 -14.43
N ASP A 29 -2.18 -4.56 -14.84
CA ASP A 29 -1.01 -3.98 -15.50
C ASP A 29 0.07 -3.53 -14.48
N ILE A 30 0.52 -4.47 -13.65
CA ILE A 30 1.40 -4.20 -12.50
C ILE A 30 2.72 -3.54 -12.92
N ASP A 31 3.32 -3.98 -14.03
CA ASP A 31 4.59 -3.42 -14.52
C ASP A 31 4.48 -1.99 -15.03
N GLN A 32 3.30 -1.59 -15.51
CA GLN A 32 3.08 -0.21 -15.94
C GLN A 32 2.82 0.70 -14.75
N ALA A 33 2.03 0.22 -13.77
CA ALA A 33 1.82 0.93 -12.52
C ALA A 33 3.14 1.21 -11.78
N ASP A 34 4.02 0.21 -11.68
CA ASP A 34 5.34 0.32 -11.05
C ASP A 34 6.22 1.41 -11.68
N LYS A 35 6.23 1.50 -13.02
CA LYS A 35 6.96 2.56 -13.73
C LYS A 35 6.41 3.94 -13.43
N VAL A 36 5.08 4.09 -13.37
CA VAL A 36 4.45 5.38 -13.06
C VAL A 36 4.75 5.78 -11.61
N PHE A 37 4.63 4.87 -10.65
CA PHE A 37 4.97 5.19 -9.26
C PHE A 37 6.47 5.50 -9.08
N THR A 38 7.36 4.78 -9.77
CA THR A 38 8.80 5.09 -9.80
C THR A 38 9.03 6.49 -10.36
N ALA A 39 8.34 6.86 -11.45
CA ALA A 39 8.47 8.19 -12.04
C ALA A 39 7.97 9.29 -11.09
N ILE A 40 6.85 9.06 -10.38
CA ILE A 40 6.33 9.98 -9.38
C ILE A 40 7.33 10.14 -8.23
N ASP A 41 7.92 9.06 -7.72
CA ASP A 41 8.89 9.11 -6.64
C ASP A 41 10.21 9.80 -7.05
N LEU A 42 10.64 9.64 -8.31
CA LEU A 42 11.78 10.40 -8.85
C LEU A 42 11.51 11.91 -8.91
N ILE A 43 10.27 12.31 -9.20
CA ILE A 43 9.87 13.74 -9.27
C ILE A 43 9.68 14.31 -7.86
N ARG A 44 9.07 13.53 -6.96
CA ARG A 44 8.76 13.94 -5.59
C ARG A 44 9.01 12.75 -4.63
N PRO A 45 10.26 12.57 -4.20
CA PRO A 45 10.62 11.48 -3.29
C PRO A 45 9.81 11.52 -2.00
N GLY A 46 9.33 10.35 -1.57
CA GLY A 46 8.53 10.23 -0.34
C GLY A 46 7.09 10.72 -0.49
N ASN A 47 6.61 10.92 -1.73
CA ASN A 47 5.19 11.09 -1.98
C ASN A 47 4.44 9.82 -1.53
N ARG A 48 3.54 9.97 -0.53
CA ARG A 48 2.85 8.83 0.08
C ARG A 48 2.15 7.92 -0.94
N PRO A 49 1.39 8.43 -1.93
CA PRO A 49 0.82 7.61 -2.99
C PRO A 49 1.82 6.76 -3.78
N SER A 50 2.99 7.30 -4.18
CA SER A 50 3.99 6.49 -4.89
C SER A 50 4.66 5.47 -3.99
N ALA A 51 5.00 5.83 -2.75
CA ALA A 51 5.57 4.88 -1.79
C ALA A 51 4.62 3.70 -1.54
N LEU A 52 3.33 3.99 -1.33
CA LEU A 52 2.29 2.98 -1.19
C LEU A 52 2.14 2.14 -2.46
N GLY A 53 2.07 2.80 -3.63
CA GLY A 53 1.94 2.15 -4.92
C GLY A 53 3.08 1.17 -5.21
N LEU A 54 4.33 1.61 -5.05
CA LEU A 54 5.53 0.78 -5.20
C LEU A 54 5.49 -0.44 -4.29
N ALA A 55 5.16 -0.25 -3.02
CA ALA A 55 5.10 -1.34 -2.08
C ALA A 55 3.98 -2.35 -2.43
N ILE A 56 2.80 -1.90 -2.84
CA ILE A 56 1.74 -2.82 -3.29
C ILE A 56 2.16 -3.54 -4.58
N THR A 57 2.82 -2.87 -5.53
CA THR A 57 3.34 -3.54 -6.74
C THR A 57 4.40 -4.59 -6.40
N GLU A 58 5.28 -4.29 -5.43
CA GLU A 58 6.25 -5.26 -4.92
C GLU A 58 5.56 -6.43 -4.23
N MET A 59 4.50 -6.19 -3.45
CA MET A 59 3.72 -7.27 -2.82
C MET A 59 3.00 -8.16 -3.84
N LEU A 60 2.40 -7.56 -4.88
CA LEU A 60 1.74 -8.32 -5.95
C LEU A 60 2.76 -9.14 -6.75
N ARG A 61 3.94 -8.57 -7.03
CA ARG A 61 5.07 -9.31 -7.61
C ARG A 61 5.62 -10.35 -6.66
N SER A 62 5.72 -10.06 -5.36
CA SER A 62 6.14 -10.99 -4.31
C SER A 62 5.23 -12.21 -4.27
N ARG A 63 3.93 -12.05 -4.47
CA ARG A 63 3.01 -13.19 -4.58
C ARG A 63 3.40 -14.12 -5.73
N VAL A 64 3.77 -13.56 -6.88
CA VAL A 64 4.36 -14.29 -8.02
C VAL A 64 5.74 -14.85 -7.66
N CYS A 65 6.58 -14.07 -6.98
CA CYS A 65 7.91 -14.49 -6.56
C CYS A 65 7.88 -15.55 -5.45
N ARG A 66 6.79 -15.68 -4.68
CA ARG A 66 6.57 -16.70 -3.65
C ARG A 66 6.22 -18.04 -4.28
N GLU A 67 5.45 -18.02 -5.38
CA GLU A 67 5.32 -19.19 -6.25
C GLU A 67 6.68 -19.63 -6.82
N LEU A 68 7.64 -18.69 -6.89
CA LEU A 68 9.01 -18.90 -7.38
C LEU A 68 10.10 -18.97 -6.29
N GLY A 69 9.76 -18.84 -5.00
CA GLY A 69 10.68 -18.97 -3.86
C GLY A 69 11.63 -17.80 -3.53
N MET A 70 11.30 -16.53 -3.78
CA MET A 70 12.17 -15.37 -3.43
C MET A 70 11.76 -14.65 -2.11
N PRO A 71 12.70 -13.93 -1.43
CA PRO A 71 12.45 -13.28 -0.13
C PRO A 71 11.60 -11.99 -0.21
N THR A 72 10.84 -11.71 0.87
CA THR A 72 9.88 -10.60 1.02
C THR A 72 10.42 -9.40 1.82
N ALA A 73 9.92 -8.20 1.51
CA ALA A 73 10.35 -6.88 2.00
C ALA A 73 10.27 -6.63 3.53
N GLU A 74 11.04 -5.63 3.99
CA GLU A 74 11.10 -5.11 5.36
C GLU A 74 9.86 -4.29 5.77
N LEU A 75 9.62 -4.14 7.08
CA LEU A 75 8.48 -3.44 7.66
C LEU A 75 8.45 -1.95 7.28
N SER A 76 7.30 -1.47 6.80
CA SER A 76 7.06 -0.04 6.52
C SER A 76 6.37 0.68 7.68
N ASP A 77 6.55 2.00 7.77
CA ASP A 77 5.85 2.86 8.73
C ASP A 77 4.45 3.31 8.26
N ASP A 78 4.06 3.07 7.00
CA ASP A 78 2.72 3.44 6.52
C ASP A 78 1.65 2.46 7.06
N PRO A 79 0.64 2.94 7.82
CA PRO A 79 -0.36 2.05 8.43
C PRO A 79 -1.19 1.25 7.40
N ILE A 80 -1.42 1.78 6.20
CA ILE A 80 -2.12 1.05 5.13
C ILE A 80 -1.22 -0.06 4.59
N LEU A 81 0.07 0.22 4.40
CA LEU A 81 1.03 -0.79 3.97
C LEU A 81 1.20 -1.89 5.01
N CYS A 82 1.23 -1.54 6.29
CA CYS A 82 1.18 -2.52 7.40
C CYS A 82 -0.05 -3.44 7.32
N CYS A 83 -1.23 -2.94 6.91
CA CYS A 83 -2.38 -3.80 6.67
C CYS A 83 -2.12 -4.83 5.56
N PHE A 84 -1.52 -4.41 4.45
CA PHE A 84 -1.21 -5.31 3.35
C PHE A 84 -0.12 -6.33 3.73
N ILE A 85 0.94 -5.93 4.44
CA ILE A 85 1.97 -6.83 4.99
C ILE A 85 1.33 -7.86 5.92
N GLY A 86 0.43 -7.42 6.81
CA GLY A 86 -0.32 -8.33 7.68
C GLY A 86 -1.11 -9.37 6.90
N LEU A 87 -1.84 -8.95 5.86
CA LEU A 87 -2.58 -9.88 4.97
C LEU A 87 -1.63 -10.85 4.26
N GLU A 88 -0.48 -10.37 3.81
CA GLU A 88 0.53 -11.19 3.16
C GLU A 88 1.06 -12.28 4.11
N TRP A 89 1.37 -11.93 5.35
CA TRP A 89 1.83 -12.87 6.38
C TRP A 89 0.76 -13.89 6.75
N LEU A 90 -0.53 -13.53 6.76
CA LEU A 90 -1.63 -14.50 6.92
C LEU A 90 -1.61 -15.55 5.82
N GLN A 91 -1.43 -15.12 4.57
CA GLN A 91 -1.32 -16.03 3.42
C GLN A 91 -0.06 -16.92 3.47
N GLN A 92 0.96 -16.55 4.25
CA GLN A 92 2.15 -17.37 4.50
C GLN A 92 1.99 -18.31 5.71
N GLY A 93 0.87 -18.25 6.44
CA GLY A 93 0.69 -18.96 7.71
C GLY A 93 1.45 -18.33 8.89
N ARG A 94 2.02 -17.12 8.73
CA ARG A 94 2.67 -16.34 9.78
C ARG A 94 1.64 -15.59 10.63
N THR A 95 0.70 -16.33 11.20
CA THR A 95 -0.50 -15.79 11.84
C THR A 95 -0.19 -14.89 13.04
N ALA A 96 0.82 -15.25 13.85
CA ALA A 96 1.20 -14.47 15.03
C ALA A 96 1.75 -13.09 14.65
N ASP A 97 2.67 -13.04 13.68
CA ASP A 97 3.26 -11.79 13.19
C ASP A 97 2.21 -10.90 12.53
N ALA A 98 1.34 -11.50 11.71
CA ALA A 98 0.24 -10.79 11.06
C ALA A 98 -0.74 -10.19 12.07
N ARG A 99 -1.10 -10.94 13.12
CA ARG A 99 -1.99 -10.44 14.17
C ARG A 99 -1.36 -9.25 14.89
N ALA A 100 -0.08 -9.34 15.26
CA ALA A 100 0.61 -8.26 15.96
C ALA A 100 0.62 -6.94 15.17
N ILE A 101 0.93 -7.00 13.87
CA ILE A 101 0.94 -5.79 13.02
C ILE A 101 -0.46 -5.25 12.72
N LEU A 102 -1.47 -6.12 12.55
CA LEU A 102 -2.84 -5.67 12.31
C LEU A 102 -3.49 -5.09 13.58
N GLU A 103 -3.22 -5.67 14.75
CA GLU A 103 -3.69 -5.13 16.02
C GLU A 103 -3.12 -3.73 16.29
N SER A 104 -1.82 -3.52 16.04
CA SER A 104 -1.17 -2.21 16.22
C SER A 104 -1.78 -1.14 15.31
N VAL A 105 -2.06 -1.47 14.04
CA VAL A 105 -2.73 -0.55 13.11
C VAL A 105 -4.19 -0.32 13.51
N SER A 106 -4.89 -1.34 14.03
CA SER A 106 -6.32 -1.25 14.39
C SER A 106 -6.62 -0.24 15.50
N VAL A 107 -5.65 0.02 16.37
CA VAL A 107 -5.73 1.00 17.46
C VAL A 107 -5.07 2.34 17.11
N SER A 108 -4.54 2.49 15.89
CA SER A 108 -3.99 3.75 15.41
C SER A 108 -5.08 4.82 15.25
N GLY A 109 -4.68 6.09 15.32
CA GLY A 109 -5.59 7.23 15.15
C GLY A 109 -6.09 7.44 13.71
N GLU A 110 -5.57 6.70 12.72
CA GLU A 110 -5.96 6.83 11.32
C GLU A 110 -7.15 5.91 11.01
N ILE A 111 -8.33 6.53 10.83
CA ILE A 111 -9.62 5.82 10.73
C ILE A 111 -9.64 4.78 9.60
N VAL A 112 -9.05 5.09 8.45
CA VAL A 112 -9.10 4.25 7.25
C VAL A 112 -8.27 2.97 7.44
N SER A 113 -7.00 3.10 7.83
CA SER A 113 -6.10 1.97 8.08
C SER A 113 -6.56 1.16 9.29
N ALA A 114 -7.02 1.80 10.37
CA ALA A 114 -7.60 1.11 11.52
C ALA A 114 -8.83 0.26 11.14
N ARG A 115 -9.70 0.78 10.26
CA ARG A 115 -10.85 0.03 9.74
C ARG A 115 -10.42 -1.12 8.84
N LEU A 116 -9.44 -0.91 7.96
CA LEU A 116 -8.90 -1.95 7.09
C LEU A 116 -8.30 -3.10 7.90
N ALA A 117 -7.48 -2.78 8.90
CA ALA A 117 -6.88 -3.77 9.79
C ALA A 117 -7.93 -4.63 10.51
N ARG A 118 -8.96 -3.99 11.09
CA ARG A 118 -10.08 -4.71 11.72
C ARG A 118 -10.80 -5.64 10.74
N ASN A 119 -11.07 -5.17 9.53
CA ASN A 119 -11.70 -5.99 8.50
C ASN A 119 -10.84 -7.22 8.18
N ILE A 120 -9.53 -7.04 7.95
CA ILE A 120 -8.63 -8.16 7.67
C ILE A 120 -8.67 -9.18 8.80
N MET A 121 -8.55 -8.74 10.06
CA MET A 121 -8.61 -9.64 11.22
C MET A 121 -9.94 -10.40 11.29
N THR A 122 -11.08 -9.72 11.15
CA THR A 122 -12.38 -10.38 11.20
C THR A 122 -12.60 -11.39 10.07
N TYR A 123 -12.08 -11.14 8.86
CA TYR A 123 -12.32 -12.02 7.72
C TYR A 123 -11.31 -13.17 7.62
N GLU A 124 -10.05 -12.95 7.99
CA GLU A 124 -8.98 -13.93 7.77
C GLU A 124 -8.58 -14.68 9.06
N LEU A 125 -8.82 -14.12 10.25
CA LEU A 125 -8.46 -14.75 11.52
C LEU A 125 -9.65 -15.33 12.29
N ASP A 126 -10.81 -14.68 12.22
CA ASP A 126 -11.97 -15.09 13.03
C ASP A 126 -12.92 -16.06 12.29
N ARG A 127 -12.71 -16.27 10.99
CA ARG A 127 -13.49 -17.19 10.14
C ARG A 127 -12.70 -18.38 9.61
N GLY A 128 -11.38 -18.41 9.83
CA GLY A 128 -10.48 -19.49 9.42
C GLY A 128 -10.38 -20.62 10.45
#